data_AF-A0A7S4FEL2-F1
#
_entry.id   AF-A0A7S4FEL2-F1
#
_cell.length_a   1.000
_cell.length_b   1.000
_cell.length_c   1.000
_cell.angle_alpha   90.00
_cell.angle_beta   90.00
_cell.angle_gamma   90.00
#
_symmetry.space_group_name_H-M   'P 1'
#
loop_
_entity.id
_entity.type
_entity.pdbx_description
1 polymer ?
#
loop_
_entity_poly.entity_id
_entity_poly.type
_entity_poly.pdbx_seq_one_letter_code
_entity_poly.pdbx_strand_id
1 'polypeptide(L)'
;FIMKRALRRDVVDLHKVALQEGGLVNIDGDMVEFLVTQRKQPNYFQTCGGFCEPVEDVVGTFHKYTDHQTGYCSRINLALASDSQTLAEESLYIQQLRDCIQKAPLLDLGGHFYRGVDLSDRELLQMETLRDFYIPSFTSCSSNPNMAYDKNAKIIVKTHNTRNAATITEDLSPYHSSEQE
;
A
#
# COMPACT_ATOMS: atom_id res chain seq x y z
N PHE A 1 -1.71 -0.35 -12.78
CA PHE A 1 -0.68 -0.57 -13.82
C PHE A 1 0.27 -1.73 -13.46
N ILE A 2 0.67 -2.57 -14.44
CA ILE A 2 1.79 -3.52 -14.29
C ILE A 2 3.09 -2.71 -14.28
N MET A 3 3.59 -2.37 -13.09
CA MET A 3 4.97 -2.74 -12.87
C MET A 3 4.93 -4.26 -12.70
N LYS A 4 5.60 -4.99 -13.60
CA LYS A 4 6.30 -6.18 -13.16
C LYS A 4 7.04 -5.74 -11.89
N ARG A 5 7.19 -6.61 -10.90
CA ARG A 5 8.36 -6.60 -10.00
C ARG A 5 9.65 -6.79 -10.83
N ALA A 6 9.80 -5.99 -11.89
CA ALA A 6 10.90 -5.79 -12.80
C ALA A 6 11.03 -4.28 -12.84
N LEU A 7 11.83 -3.87 -11.88
CA LEU A 7 12.43 -2.59 -11.75
C LEU A 7 12.71 -1.95 -13.13
N ARG A 8 11.85 -1.02 -13.58
CA ARG A 8 12.23 -0.15 -14.70
C ARG A 8 13.48 0.62 -14.26
N ARG A 9 14.41 0.88 -15.18
CA ARG A 9 15.74 1.52 -14.95
C ARG A 9 15.77 2.81 -14.10
N ASP A 10 14.62 3.38 -13.77
CA ASP A 10 14.43 4.50 -12.83
C ASP A 10 14.55 4.06 -11.33
N VAL A 11 15.00 2.83 -11.10
CA VAL A 11 15.03 2.08 -9.83
C VAL A 11 16.24 2.33 -8.93
N VAL A 12 17.15 3.21 -9.36
CA VAL A 12 18.32 3.54 -8.55
C VAL A 12 17.93 4.06 -7.16
N ASP A 13 16.72 4.63 -7.00
CA ASP A 13 16.20 5.05 -5.69
C ASP A 13 15.48 3.94 -4.92
N LEU A 14 14.72 3.03 -5.55
CA LEU A 14 14.01 1.96 -4.83
C LEU A 14 14.94 0.92 -4.19
N HIS A 15 16.07 0.60 -4.82
CA HIS A 15 17.10 -0.23 -4.18
C HIS A 15 17.72 0.46 -2.97
N LYS A 16 17.95 1.79 -3.03
CA LYS A 16 18.47 2.55 -1.88
C LYS A 16 17.47 2.58 -0.72
N VAL A 17 16.17 2.59 -1.01
CA VAL A 17 15.11 2.49 0.01
C VAL A 17 15.11 1.11 0.66
N ALA A 18 15.28 0.03 -0.11
CA ALA A 18 15.19 -1.33 0.42
C ALA A 18 16.47 -1.85 1.12
N LEU A 19 17.65 -1.29 0.80
CA LEU A 19 18.95 -1.74 1.31
C LEU A 19 19.37 -0.99 2.59
N GLN A 20 18.70 -1.25 3.71
CA GLN A 20 19.28 -1.04 5.05
C GLN A 20 18.98 -2.29 5.92
N GLU A 21 20.01 -2.81 6.60
CA GLU A 21 20.01 -4.12 7.26
C GLU A 21 18.85 -4.28 8.26
N GLY A 22 18.05 -5.34 8.10
CA GLY A 22 17.05 -5.80 9.09
C GLY A 22 15.57 -5.70 8.72
N GLY A 23 15.20 -5.29 7.50
CA GLY A 23 13.81 -4.99 7.12
C GLY A 23 12.93 -6.19 6.70
N LEU A 24 11.61 -5.95 6.68
CA LEU A 24 10.56 -6.84 6.12
C LEU A 24 10.58 -6.90 4.60
N VAL A 25 11.59 -6.27 4.01
CA VAL A 25 11.77 -6.14 2.57
C VAL A 25 12.93 -7.04 2.19
N ASN A 26 12.67 -8.00 1.33
CA ASN A 26 13.73 -8.82 0.72
C ASN A 26 13.81 -8.50 -0.77
N ILE A 27 15.01 -8.37 -1.31
CA ILE A 27 15.23 -8.16 -2.75
C ILE A 27 15.77 -9.46 -3.32
N ASP A 28 14.98 -10.14 -4.15
CA ASP A 28 15.40 -11.32 -4.92
C ASP A 28 15.48 -10.98 -6.41
N GLY A 29 16.68 -10.66 -6.88
CA GLY A 29 16.91 -10.15 -8.22
C GLY A 29 16.15 -8.84 -8.46
N ASP A 30 15.15 -8.89 -9.33
CA ASP A 30 14.29 -7.73 -9.64
C ASP A 30 13.04 -7.64 -8.72
N MET A 31 12.83 -8.64 -7.86
CA MET A 31 11.63 -8.79 -7.03
C MET A 31 11.84 -8.19 -5.63
N VAL A 32 10.90 -7.35 -5.20
CA VAL A 32 10.88 -6.76 -3.85
C VAL A 32 9.75 -7.42 -3.05
N GLU A 33 10.10 -8.34 -2.16
CA GLU A 33 9.19 -9.07 -1.27
C GLU A 33 8.79 -8.20 -0.07
N PHE A 34 7.51 -8.21 0.30
CA PHE A 34 6.97 -7.56 1.49
C PHE A 34 6.47 -8.62 2.46
N LEU A 35 7.32 -8.98 3.42
CA LEU A 35 6.99 -9.98 4.42
C LEU A 35 5.90 -9.46 5.36
N VAL A 36 4.90 -10.29 5.59
CA VAL A 36 3.82 -10.00 6.55
C VAL A 36 4.32 -10.19 7.97
N THR A 37 3.69 -9.49 8.91
CA THR A 37 4.13 -9.47 10.32
C THR A 37 3.01 -9.84 11.26
N GLN A 38 3.34 -10.50 12.36
CA GLN A 38 2.32 -10.86 13.36
C GLN A 38 1.87 -9.67 14.22
N ARG A 39 2.64 -8.58 14.23
CA ARG A 39 2.37 -7.36 14.98
C ARG A 39 2.74 -6.16 14.12
N LYS A 40 2.01 -5.05 14.32
CA LYS A 40 2.42 -3.75 13.80
C LYS A 40 3.83 -3.43 14.27
N GLN A 41 4.63 -2.90 13.36
CA GLN A 41 6.05 -2.67 13.58
C GLN A 41 6.30 -1.30 14.24
N PRO A 42 7.44 -1.13 14.93
CA PRO A 42 7.77 0.14 15.60
C PRO A 42 7.73 1.34 14.66
N ASN A 43 8.21 1.18 13.43
CA ASN A 43 8.19 2.21 12.39
C ASN A 43 6.77 2.66 12.03
N TYR A 44 5.83 1.72 11.89
CA TYR A 44 4.41 2.04 11.72
C TYR A 44 3.89 2.86 12.92
N PHE A 45 4.24 2.50 14.16
CA PHE A 45 3.80 3.28 15.32
C PHE A 45 4.41 4.68 15.36
N GLN A 46 5.68 4.83 15.01
CA GLN A 46 6.36 6.13 14.96
C GLN A 46 5.73 7.03 13.90
N THR A 47 5.50 6.50 12.70
CA THR A 47 4.95 7.29 11.59
C THR A 47 3.44 7.46 11.72
N CYS A 48 2.67 6.42 12.01
CA CYS A 48 1.21 6.44 11.98
C CYS A 48 0.54 6.61 13.36
N GLY A 49 1.30 6.65 14.46
CA GLY A 49 0.77 6.78 15.82
C GLY A 49 0.67 8.21 16.35
N GLY A 50 1.31 9.18 15.68
CA GLY A 50 1.35 10.58 16.08
C GLY A 50 0.09 11.38 15.74
N PHE A 51 0.01 12.59 16.29
CA PHE A 51 -0.96 13.61 15.86
C PHE A 51 -0.62 14.04 14.43
N CYS A 52 -1.60 13.98 13.53
CA CYS A 52 -1.49 14.54 12.19
C CYS A 52 -2.16 15.91 12.19
N GLU A 53 -1.48 16.91 11.64
CA GLU A 53 -2.11 18.19 11.35
C GLU A 53 -3.28 18.00 10.36
N PRO A 54 -4.31 18.86 10.40
CA PRO A 54 -5.42 18.78 9.46
C PRO A 54 -4.93 18.81 8.01
N VAL A 55 -5.37 17.85 7.20
CA VAL A 55 -5.06 17.83 5.77
C VAL A 55 -5.90 18.88 5.06
N GLU A 56 -5.26 19.90 4.50
CA GLU A 56 -5.92 20.96 3.74
C GLU A 56 -6.40 20.48 2.36
N ASP A 57 -5.62 19.62 1.71
CA ASP A 57 -5.89 19.11 0.35
C ASP A 57 -6.04 17.58 0.33
N VAL A 58 -7.24 17.10 0.66
CA VAL A 58 -7.58 15.67 0.66
C VAL A 58 -7.50 15.08 -0.74
N VAL A 59 -8.01 15.80 -1.75
CA VAL A 59 -8.05 15.35 -3.14
C VAL A 59 -6.64 15.21 -3.70
N GLY A 60 -5.80 16.24 -3.53
CA GLY A 60 -4.40 16.20 -3.96
C GLY A 60 -3.60 15.12 -3.24
N THR A 61 -3.93 14.84 -1.97
CA THR A 61 -3.31 13.73 -1.22
C THR A 61 -3.61 12.37 -1.85
N PHE A 62 -4.88 12.09 -2.19
CA PHE A 62 -5.24 10.84 -2.87
C PHE A 62 -4.67 10.80 -4.29
N HIS A 63 -4.78 11.88 -5.07
CA HIS A 63 -4.22 11.96 -6.43
C HIS A 63 -2.72 11.67 -6.45
N LYS A 64 -1.96 12.23 -5.50
CA LYS A 64 -0.52 11.96 -5.41
C LYS A 64 -0.23 10.49 -5.13
N TYR A 65 -1.06 9.82 -4.32
CA TYR A 65 -0.88 8.40 -4.03
C TYR A 65 -1.25 7.52 -5.22
N THR A 66 -2.41 7.78 -5.85
CA THR A 66 -2.94 6.96 -6.94
C THR A 66 -2.30 7.28 -8.29
N ASP A 67 -1.53 8.37 -8.42
CA ASP A 67 -0.83 8.69 -9.65
C ASP A 67 0.18 7.61 -10.07
N HIS A 68 -0.12 6.96 -11.19
CA HIS A 68 0.69 5.91 -11.75
C HIS A 68 1.95 6.41 -12.48
N GLN A 69 2.03 7.70 -12.85
CA GLN A 69 3.15 8.21 -13.64
C GLN A 69 4.44 8.32 -12.81
N THR A 70 4.30 8.65 -11.52
CA THR A 70 5.43 8.89 -10.61
C THR A 70 5.87 7.64 -9.84
N GLY A 71 5.03 6.60 -9.78
CA GLY A 71 5.30 5.40 -8.97
C GLY A 71 5.30 5.68 -7.46
N TYR A 72 4.66 6.77 -7.04
CA TYR A 72 4.74 7.27 -5.68
C TYR A 72 4.10 6.30 -4.65
N CYS A 73 3.00 5.61 -5.00
CA CYS A 73 2.44 4.55 -4.15
C CYS A 73 3.46 3.47 -3.78
N SER A 74 4.29 3.05 -4.74
CA SER A 74 5.34 2.05 -4.52
C SER A 74 6.40 2.57 -3.55
N ARG A 75 6.82 3.83 -3.71
CA ARG A 75 7.76 4.49 -2.79
C ARG A 75 7.21 4.52 -1.36
N ILE A 76 5.96 4.95 -1.20
CA ILE A 76 5.30 5.06 0.11
C ILE A 76 5.10 3.68 0.77
N ASN A 77 4.64 2.70 0.01
CA ASN A 77 4.45 1.33 0.52
C ASN A 77 5.79 0.68 0.88
N LEU A 78 6.85 0.92 0.09
CA LEU A 78 8.19 0.46 0.40
C LEU A 78 8.76 1.13 1.64
N ALA A 79 8.56 2.44 1.78
CA ALA A 79 8.97 3.20 2.96
C ALA A 79 8.30 2.67 4.23
N LEU A 80 7.00 2.32 4.19
CA LEU A 80 6.29 1.73 5.33
C LEU A 80 6.75 0.32 5.69
N ALA A 81 7.16 -0.47 4.70
CA ALA A 81 7.63 -1.83 4.91
C ALA A 81 9.12 -1.91 5.28
N SER A 82 9.86 -0.82 5.11
CA SER A 82 11.27 -0.70 5.44
C SER A 82 11.49 0.26 6.60
N ASP A 83 12.67 0.20 7.22
CA ASP A 83 13.13 1.22 8.18
C ASP A 83 14.04 2.24 7.47
N SER A 84 13.69 2.59 6.24
CA SER A 84 14.54 3.38 5.35
C SER A 84 14.50 4.88 5.65
N GLN A 85 15.52 5.61 5.18
CA GLN A 85 15.51 7.08 5.20
C GLN A 85 14.27 7.68 4.52
N THR A 86 13.74 7.01 3.50
CA THR A 86 12.52 7.45 2.81
C THR A 86 11.31 7.47 3.74
N LEU A 87 11.26 6.60 4.76
CA LEU A 87 10.20 6.67 5.76
C LEU A 87 10.25 8.01 6.50
N ALA A 88 11.43 8.48 6.90
CA ALA A 88 11.57 9.77 7.57
C ALA A 88 11.17 10.94 6.67
N GLU A 89 11.58 10.92 5.40
CA GLU A 89 11.26 11.95 4.40
C GLU A 89 9.76 12.01 4.10
N GLU A 90 9.09 10.86 4.04
CA GLU A 90 7.68 10.75 3.64
C GLU A 90 6.72 10.63 4.83
N SER A 91 7.23 10.70 6.06
CA SER A 91 6.44 10.47 7.29
C SER A 91 5.22 11.37 7.38
N LEU A 92 5.38 12.67 7.09
CA LEU A 92 4.26 13.62 7.11
C LEU A 92 3.19 13.25 6.08
N TYR A 93 3.61 12.93 4.85
CA TYR A 93 2.67 12.54 3.81
C TYR A 93 1.93 11.23 4.17
N ILE A 94 2.63 10.24 4.73
CA ILE A 94 2.03 8.99 5.21
C ILE A 94 0.96 9.26 6.28
N GLN A 95 1.23 10.18 7.21
CA GLN A 95 0.28 10.60 8.23
C GLN A 95 -0.95 11.25 7.61
N GLN A 96 -0.75 12.18 6.68
CA GLN A 96 -1.82 12.87 5.97
C GLN A 96 -2.69 11.89 5.18
N LEU A 97 -2.07 10.98 4.42
CA LEU A 97 -2.79 9.96 3.66
C LEU A 97 -3.62 9.05 4.57
N ARG A 98 -3.06 8.62 5.71
CA ARG A 98 -3.80 7.85 6.72
C ARG A 98 -4.98 8.63 7.28
N ASP A 99 -4.80 9.91 7.62
CA ASP A 99 -5.87 10.77 8.13
C ASP A 99 -6.98 10.97 7.09
N CYS A 100 -6.62 11.19 5.82
CA CYS A 100 -7.56 11.21 4.70
C CYS A 100 -8.37 9.91 4.61
N ILE A 101 -7.72 8.75 4.68
CA ILE A 101 -8.39 7.44 4.67
C ILE A 101 -9.35 7.29 5.85
N GLN A 102 -8.98 7.79 7.04
CA GLN A 102 -9.80 7.67 8.24
C GLN A 102 -11.04 8.58 8.25
N LYS A 103 -11.02 9.65 7.46
CA LYS A 103 -12.11 10.64 7.35
C LYS A 103 -12.98 10.42 6.12
N ALA A 104 -12.42 9.86 5.05
CA ALA A 104 -13.17 9.57 3.83
C ALA A 104 -14.17 8.42 4.06
N PRO A 105 -15.34 8.46 3.40
CA PRO A 105 -16.34 7.42 3.56
C PRO A 105 -15.85 6.11 2.93
N LEU A 106 -16.10 5.00 3.63
CA LEU A 106 -16.12 3.68 3.02
C LEU A 106 -17.55 3.42 2.53
N LEU A 107 -17.74 3.45 1.22
CA LEU A 107 -18.98 3.04 0.60
C LEU A 107 -19.00 1.51 0.62
N ASP A 108 -19.66 0.94 1.63
CA ASP A 108 -19.85 -0.50 1.73
C ASP A 108 -20.82 -0.96 0.65
N LEU A 109 -20.28 -1.30 -0.51
CA LEU A 109 -21.02 -1.87 -1.65
C LEU A 109 -21.40 -3.35 -1.43
N GLY A 110 -21.28 -3.87 -0.20
CA GLY A 110 -21.85 -5.15 0.19
C GLY A 110 -21.02 -6.39 -0.14
N GLY A 111 -19.71 -6.27 -0.40
CA GLY A 111 -18.93 -7.46 -0.71
C GLY A 111 -17.46 -7.19 -0.92
N HIS A 112 -16.68 -8.18 -0.48
CA HIS A 112 -15.35 -8.54 -0.95
C HIS A 112 -14.67 -7.54 -1.90
N PHE A 113 -13.56 -6.97 -1.44
CA PHE A 113 -12.63 -6.22 -2.27
C PHE A 113 -11.54 -7.16 -2.79
N TYR A 114 -11.04 -6.89 -3.99
CA TYR A 114 -10.13 -7.77 -4.70
C TYR A 114 -8.83 -7.03 -4.98
N ARG A 115 -7.71 -7.65 -4.60
CA ARG A 115 -6.37 -7.15 -4.90
C ARG A 115 -5.61 -8.17 -5.72
N GLY A 116 -5.26 -7.79 -6.94
CA GLY A 116 -4.26 -8.50 -7.73
C GLY A 116 -2.86 -8.10 -7.31
N VAL A 117 -2.02 -9.05 -6.92
CA VAL A 117 -0.64 -8.80 -6.49
C VAL A 117 0.27 -9.95 -6.90
N ASP A 118 1.51 -9.63 -7.26
CA ASP A 118 2.56 -10.62 -7.45
C ASP A 118 3.17 -10.97 -6.09
N LEU A 119 2.99 -12.21 -5.61
CA LEU A 119 3.56 -12.73 -4.37
C LEU A 119 4.58 -13.82 -4.64
N SER A 120 5.68 -13.85 -3.90
CA SER A 120 6.61 -14.98 -3.92
C SER A 120 6.08 -16.15 -3.09
N ASP A 121 6.62 -17.35 -3.33
CA ASP A 121 6.30 -18.53 -2.54
C ASP A 121 6.58 -18.32 -1.04
N ARG A 122 7.59 -17.48 -0.73
CA ARG A 122 7.94 -17.12 0.65
C ARG A 122 6.89 -16.24 1.30
N GLU A 123 6.38 -15.23 0.59
CA GLU A 123 5.30 -14.37 1.08
C GLU A 123 4.02 -15.18 1.34
N LEU A 124 3.67 -16.05 0.39
CA LEU A 124 2.50 -16.94 0.50
C LEU A 124 2.63 -17.87 1.71
N LEU A 125 3.77 -18.58 1.83
CA LEU A 125 4.03 -19.48 2.95
C LEU A 125 3.96 -18.76 4.30
N GLN A 126 4.46 -17.52 4.37
CA GLN A 126 4.41 -16.74 5.60
C GLN A 126 2.98 -16.30 5.95
N MET A 127 2.19 -15.86 4.97
CA MET A 127 0.78 -15.53 5.17
C MET A 127 -0.01 -16.75 5.67
N GLU A 128 0.20 -17.91 5.07
CA GLU A 128 -0.42 -19.18 5.48
C GLU A 128 -0.01 -19.61 6.90
N THR A 129 1.27 -19.43 7.23
CA THR A 129 1.83 -19.80 8.53
C THR A 129 1.29 -18.91 9.65
N LEU A 130 1.25 -17.59 9.43
CA LEU A 130 0.84 -16.64 10.47
C LEU A 130 -0.68 -16.65 10.69
N ARG A 131 -1.47 -16.83 9.62
CA ARG A 131 -2.95 -16.75 9.56
C ARG A 131 -3.54 -15.39 9.93
N ASP A 132 -3.08 -14.83 11.03
CA ASP A 132 -3.35 -13.46 11.49
C ASP A 132 -2.08 -12.63 11.34
N PHE A 133 -2.13 -11.63 10.45
CA PHE A 133 -0.96 -10.83 10.13
C PHE A 133 -1.33 -9.41 9.73
N TYR A 134 -0.29 -8.56 9.69
CA TYR A 134 -0.31 -7.20 9.20
C TYR A 134 0.52 -7.11 7.92
N ILE A 135 -0.05 -6.47 6.91
CA ILE A 135 0.66 -6.05 5.71
C ILE A 135 1.26 -4.66 6.01
N PRO A 136 2.58 -4.48 5.96
CA PRO A 136 3.23 -3.22 6.33
C PRO A 136 3.19 -2.21 5.16
N SER A 137 2.01 -2.02 4.55
CA SER A 137 1.80 -1.06 3.46
C SER A 137 0.32 -0.67 3.35
N PHE A 138 0.03 0.41 2.63
CA PHE A 138 -1.35 0.70 2.23
C PHE A 138 -1.81 -0.32 1.17
N THR A 139 -3.04 -0.78 1.32
CA THR A 139 -3.58 -1.88 0.50
C THR A 139 -4.67 -1.36 -0.43
N SER A 140 -4.30 -0.97 -1.66
CA SER A 140 -5.25 -0.74 -2.74
C SER A 140 -5.95 -2.03 -3.15
N CYS A 141 -7.26 -1.95 -3.38
CA CYS A 141 -8.13 -3.02 -3.84
C CYS A 141 -9.15 -2.46 -4.85
N SER A 142 -9.79 -3.32 -5.62
CA SER A 142 -10.95 -2.97 -6.46
C SER A 142 -12.21 -3.60 -5.88
N SER A 143 -13.33 -2.89 -5.99
CA SER A 143 -14.66 -3.46 -5.73
C SER A 143 -15.11 -4.46 -6.81
N ASN A 144 -14.44 -4.47 -7.98
CA ASN A 144 -14.75 -5.36 -9.09
C ASN A 144 -13.65 -6.43 -9.29
N PRO A 145 -13.99 -7.73 -9.22
CA PRO A 145 -13.00 -8.81 -9.31
C PRO A 145 -12.29 -8.91 -10.67
N ASN A 146 -12.85 -8.32 -11.71
CA ASN A 146 -12.29 -8.27 -13.07
C ASN A 146 -11.43 -7.03 -13.32
N MET A 147 -11.49 -6.04 -12.43
CA MET A 147 -10.68 -4.82 -12.48
C MET A 147 -9.52 -4.85 -11.49
N ALA A 148 -9.54 -5.80 -10.54
CA ALA A 148 -8.33 -6.22 -9.85
C ALA A 148 -7.27 -6.70 -10.87
N TYR A 149 -6.03 -6.27 -10.68
CA TYR A 149 -4.95 -6.59 -11.61
C TYR A 149 -4.78 -8.10 -11.84
N ASP A 150 -4.55 -8.48 -13.09
CA ASP A 150 -4.23 -9.86 -13.45
C ASP A 150 -2.77 -10.17 -13.07
N LYS A 151 -2.60 -10.86 -11.93
CA LYS A 151 -1.34 -11.12 -11.24
C LYS A 151 -1.30 -12.57 -10.76
N ASN A 152 -0.16 -13.05 -10.26
CA ASN A 152 -0.06 -14.46 -9.85
C ASN A 152 -0.92 -14.83 -8.63
N ALA A 153 -1.34 -13.84 -7.82
CA ALA A 153 -2.21 -14.04 -6.67
C ALA A 153 -3.34 -13.01 -6.63
N LYS A 154 -4.50 -13.44 -6.12
CA LYS A 154 -5.66 -12.59 -5.83
C LYS A 154 -5.99 -12.68 -4.33
N ILE A 155 -5.84 -11.57 -3.63
CA ILE A 155 -6.25 -11.42 -2.24
C ILE A 155 -7.70 -10.92 -2.22
N ILE A 156 -8.55 -11.62 -1.48
CA ILE A 156 -9.93 -11.23 -1.24
C ILE A 156 -10.02 -10.61 0.15
N VAL A 157 -10.27 -9.31 0.21
CA VAL A 157 -10.35 -8.55 1.46
C VAL A 157 -11.82 -8.34 1.82
N LYS A 158 -12.20 -8.76 3.03
CA LYS A 158 -13.51 -8.47 3.59
C LYS A 158 -13.34 -7.44 4.70
N THR A 159 -13.91 -6.26 4.53
CA THR A 159 -13.89 -5.22 5.56
C THR A 159 -15.13 -5.34 6.44
N HIS A 160 -14.96 -5.10 7.73
CA HIS A 160 -16.04 -5.10 8.71
C HIS A 160 -15.82 -3.93 9.67
N ASN A 161 -16.74 -2.96 9.69
CA ASN A 161 -16.74 -1.82 10.62
C ASN A 161 -15.35 -1.19 10.84
N THR A 162 -14.59 -0.97 9.76
CA THR A 162 -13.25 -0.39 9.83
C THR A 162 -13.28 1.10 9.52
N ARG A 163 -12.48 1.87 10.25
CA ARG A 163 -12.16 3.27 9.91
C ARG A 163 -10.84 3.40 9.15
N ASN A 164 -10.18 2.30 8.82
CA ASN A 164 -8.88 2.31 8.14
C ASN A 164 -9.02 1.93 6.66
N ALA A 165 -10.16 2.25 6.06
CA ALA A 165 -10.43 2.05 4.64
C ALA A 165 -11.34 3.17 4.16
N ALA A 166 -11.18 3.55 2.90
CA ALA A 166 -11.99 4.54 2.22
C ALA A 166 -12.29 4.04 0.80
N THR A 167 -13.42 4.45 0.24
CA THR A 167 -13.71 4.24 -1.17
C THR A 167 -13.16 5.43 -1.95
N ILE A 168 -12.38 5.15 -2.99
CA ILE A 168 -11.84 6.20 -3.85
C ILE A 168 -12.94 6.51 -4.86
N THR A 169 -13.48 7.72 -4.85
CA THR A 169 -14.50 8.15 -5.81
C THR A 169 -13.84 8.86 -7.00
N GLU A 170 -14.62 9.14 -8.06
CA GLU A 170 -14.15 9.88 -9.23
C GLU A 170 -13.53 11.24 -8.86
N ASP A 171 -14.05 11.91 -7.84
CA ASP A 171 -13.52 13.19 -7.35
C ASP A 171 -12.18 13.05 -6.59
N LEU A 172 -11.83 11.84 -6.16
CA LEU A 172 -10.62 11.54 -5.38
C LEU A 172 -9.53 10.83 -6.18
N SER A 173 -9.86 10.31 -7.36
CA SER A 173 -8.88 9.71 -8.28
C SER A 173 -9.39 9.78 -9.71
N PRO A 174 -8.59 10.33 -10.65
CA PRO A 174 -8.97 10.35 -12.07
C PRO A 174 -9.02 8.94 -12.68
N TYR A 175 -8.51 7.94 -11.96
CA TYR A 175 -8.49 6.54 -12.38
C TYR A 175 -9.62 5.70 -11.78
N HIS A 176 -10.53 6.30 -10.99
CA HIS A 176 -11.67 5.61 -10.37
C HIS A 176 -12.44 4.75 -11.38
N SER A 177 -12.78 5.31 -12.54
CA SER A 177 -13.58 4.61 -13.56
C SER A 177 -12.85 3.42 -14.19
N SER A 178 -11.52 3.45 -14.28
CA SER A 178 -10.70 2.38 -14.85
C SER A 178 -10.30 1.31 -13.84
N GLU A 179 -10.39 1.59 -12.54
CA GLU A 179 -9.87 0.69 -11.49
C GLU A 179 -10.93 0.31 -10.44
N GLN A 180 -12.05 1.05 -10.34
CA GLN A 180 -13.12 0.92 -9.34
C GLN A 180 -12.56 0.72 -7.92
N GLU A 181 -11.57 1.55 -7.60
CA GLU A 181 -10.82 1.58 -6.33
C GLU A 181 -11.69 1.95 -5.12
#